data_AF-A0A1I7XPJ3-F1
#
_entry.id   AF-A0A1I7XPJ3-F1
#
_cell.length_a   1.000
_cell.length_b   1.000
_cell.length_c   1.000
_cell.angle_alpha   90.00
_cell.angle_beta   90.00
_cell.angle_gamma   90.00
#
_symmetry.space_group_name_H-M   'P 1'
#
loop_
_entity.id
_entity.type
_entity.pdbx_description
1 polymer ?
#
loop_
_entity_poly.entity_id
_entity_poly.type
_entity_poly.pdbx_seq_one_letter_code
_entity_poly.pdbx_strand_id
1 'polypeptide(L)'
;MFIPEYDPSTSTFNGTKKAKVIRMNNISNRFVDDLENVGEHTMTNNRLGFMERLEFEYSLTAMCSALMERRTDLDELKNYKFDVAFTEQIDLCGVGVIRYLGIQNLLWISTTPIMDAVSYNLGIPAPTSYVPTVEENDNGDTMNFCQRAFNLYMYIGTITIHKWGSDMTTEVFRKYDPSFPNIREIASNASLCFVNADEMFDLPRPIIHKNIYVGGLGIKEPNPLNEGEKGIIIMSLGTIAPFHALLDQVKKDIVKVVKSIPQYHFIFKISKGDNTTHGYFEGVTNFDLVEWLPQSDILAHPRLKLFIMHGGVNGLTEAMLRGVPLVVIPIFADQFRNGRNVEKRGVGQSNLPKGICFKNEERVDTEGKSREELSAIKSLTFSYQIAAAVSYLHKFGVIHRDLKTENVLINGTIAKVCDFGLSRQLSAKMTKGVGTPTYTAPEVLQGSSYDFKADVYSYAYLLWHLMYLRKPMYNNINSVQDLLDLVQSGYRLECEEQANILDQLIEIVNQCWATKPSVRPTMENVLDNLYFMMKRYMNEGLHLR
;
A
#
# COMPACT_ATOMS: atom_id res chain seq x y z
N MET A 1 -16.34 16.00 21.86
CA MET A 1 -15.69 15.31 20.73
C MET A 1 -14.81 16.33 20.04
N PHE A 2 -13.51 16.10 20.03
CA PHE A 2 -12.56 16.91 19.27
C PHE A 2 -12.37 16.27 17.90
N ILE A 3 -12.45 17.05 16.83
CA ILE A 3 -12.26 16.58 15.45
C ILE A 3 -11.18 17.45 14.79
N PRO A 4 -9.96 16.94 14.63
CA PRO A 4 -8.99 17.54 13.74
C PRO A 4 -9.41 17.27 12.29
N GLU A 5 -9.74 18.32 11.53
CA GLU A 5 -10.24 18.17 10.17
C GLU A 5 -9.07 18.12 9.18
N TYR A 6 -8.83 16.93 8.65
CA TYR A 6 -7.84 16.65 7.62
C TYR A 6 -8.47 16.50 6.22
N ASP A 7 -9.79 16.26 6.15
CA ASP A 7 -10.55 16.17 4.90
C ASP A 7 -11.79 17.10 4.97
N PRO A 8 -11.91 18.08 4.06
CA PRO A 8 -13.07 18.97 3.98
C PRO A 8 -14.42 18.26 3.83
N SER A 9 -14.44 17.05 3.28
CA SER A 9 -15.66 16.24 3.14
C SER A 9 -16.29 15.89 4.51
N THR A 10 -15.48 15.87 5.57
CA THR A 10 -15.89 15.54 6.94
C THR A 10 -16.33 16.76 7.77
N SER A 11 -16.25 17.97 7.20
CA SER A 11 -16.63 19.22 7.85
C SER A 11 -18.07 19.23 8.38
N THR A 12 -18.97 18.55 7.69
CA THR A 12 -20.40 18.47 8.04
C THR A 12 -20.74 17.26 8.91
N PHE A 13 -19.81 16.31 9.10
CA PHE A 13 -20.08 15.07 9.82
C PHE A 13 -20.22 15.29 11.33
N ASN A 14 -21.44 15.24 11.85
CA ASN A 14 -21.67 15.28 13.30
C ASN A 14 -22.01 13.87 13.84
N GLY A 15 -20.98 13.17 14.30
CA GLY A 15 -21.09 11.79 14.81
C GLY A 15 -21.77 11.65 16.18
N THR A 16 -22.23 12.75 16.81
CA THR A 16 -22.79 12.71 18.16
C THR A 16 -23.96 13.67 18.33
N LYS A 17 -24.98 13.21 19.06
CA LYS A 17 -26.13 14.05 19.44
C LYS A 17 -25.98 14.69 20.81
N LYS A 18 -25.06 14.19 21.64
CA LYS A 18 -24.96 14.52 23.07
C LYS A 18 -23.67 15.27 23.44
N ALA A 19 -22.60 15.13 22.67
CA ALA A 19 -21.34 15.78 22.99
C ALA A 19 -21.19 17.11 22.23
N LYS A 20 -20.60 18.11 22.88
CA LYS A 20 -20.11 19.30 22.18
C LYS A 20 -19.03 18.88 21.20
N VAL A 21 -19.18 19.30 19.94
CA VAL A 21 -18.17 19.10 18.90
C VAL A 21 -17.29 20.32 18.83
N ILE A 22 -15.98 20.11 18.92
CA ILE A 22 -14.96 21.15 18.76
C ILE A 22 -14.11 20.73 17.58
N ARG A 23 -14.00 21.60 16.56
CA ARG A 23 -13.28 21.31 15.32
C ARG A 23 -12.06 22.19 15.21
N MET A 24 -11.01 21.63 14.63
CA MET A 24 -9.86 22.38 14.15
C MET A 24 -9.78 22.20 12.64
N ASN A 25 -10.23 23.22 11.91
CA ASN A 25 -10.32 23.18 10.45
C ASN A 25 -8.98 23.52 9.80
N ASN A 26 -8.77 23.06 8.57
CA ASN A 26 -7.61 23.38 7.73
C ASN A 26 -6.27 23.06 8.42
N ILE A 27 -6.12 21.85 8.95
CA ILE A 27 -4.85 21.44 9.59
C ILE A 27 -3.80 21.13 8.52
N SER A 28 -4.14 20.29 7.55
CA SER A 28 -3.26 19.94 6.44
C SER A 28 -4.07 19.22 5.35
N ASN A 29 -3.75 19.49 4.07
CA ASN A 29 -4.29 18.73 2.94
C ASN A 29 -3.46 17.47 2.64
N ARG A 30 -2.28 17.33 3.26
CA ARG A 30 -1.34 16.25 3.00
C ARG A 30 -1.94 14.87 3.19
N PHE A 31 -2.84 14.71 4.17
CA PHE A 31 -3.50 13.43 4.40
C PHE A 31 -4.34 13.01 3.20
N VAL A 32 -5.07 13.95 2.60
CA VAL A 32 -5.89 13.70 1.40
C VAL A 32 -4.96 13.35 0.23
N ASP A 33 -3.92 14.16 0.01
CA ASP A 33 -2.94 13.94 -1.06
C ASP A 33 -2.24 12.57 -0.92
N ASP A 34 -1.83 12.17 0.29
CA ASP A 34 -1.13 10.91 0.54
C ASP A 34 -2.09 9.70 0.48
N LEU A 35 -3.33 9.82 1.00
CA LEU A 35 -4.32 8.74 0.96
C LEU A 35 -4.87 8.47 -0.44
N GLU A 36 -4.95 9.47 -1.31
CA GLU A 36 -5.33 9.26 -2.71
C GLU A 36 -4.32 8.33 -3.39
N ASN A 37 -3.01 8.59 -3.21
CA ASN A 37 -1.93 7.75 -3.74
C ASN A 37 -1.91 6.33 -3.15
N VAL A 38 -2.07 6.21 -1.83
CA VAL A 38 -2.14 4.91 -1.13
C VAL A 38 -3.41 4.14 -1.54
N GLY A 39 -4.52 4.85 -1.74
CA GLY A 39 -5.79 4.29 -2.21
C GLY A 39 -5.65 3.64 -3.57
N GLU A 40 -5.04 4.32 -4.55
CA GLU A 40 -4.78 3.76 -5.88
C GLU A 40 -3.86 2.52 -5.84
N HIS A 41 -2.79 2.56 -5.04
CA HIS A 41 -1.89 1.42 -4.89
C HIS A 41 -2.59 0.21 -4.25
N THR A 42 -3.36 0.46 -3.20
CA THR A 42 -4.10 -0.58 -2.46
C THR A 42 -5.12 -1.25 -3.35
N MET A 43 -5.80 -0.47 -4.19
CA MET A 43 -6.79 -0.93 -5.14
C MET A 43 -6.15 -1.69 -6.32
N THR A 44 -4.89 -1.43 -6.66
CA THR A 44 -4.20 -2.16 -7.75
C THR A 44 -3.54 -3.45 -7.29
N ASN A 45 -2.90 -3.45 -6.12
CA ASN A 45 -2.09 -4.57 -5.63
C ASN A 45 -2.77 -5.42 -4.53
N ASN A 46 -3.92 -4.99 -4.01
CA ASN A 46 -4.69 -5.63 -2.93
C ASN A 46 -3.87 -5.92 -1.66
N ARG A 47 -2.70 -5.28 -1.50
CA ARG A 47 -1.79 -5.37 -0.36
C ARG A 47 -0.91 -4.12 -0.31
N LEU A 48 -0.61 -3.65 0.89
CA LEU A 48 0.40 -2.66 1.19
C LEU A 48 1.73 -3.36 1.47
N GLY A 49 2.72 -3.09 0.62
CA GLY A 49 4.08 -3.54 0.85
C GLY A 49 4.76 -2.81 2.01
N PHE A 50 6.03 -3.13 2.24
CA PHE A 50 6.80 -2.54 3.34
C PHE A 50 6.98 -1.03 3.18
N MET A 51 7.22 -0.55 1.96
CA MET A 51 7.44 0.88 1.69
C MET A 51 6.15 1.68 1.81
N GLU A 52 5.05 1.16 1.27
CA GLU A 52 3.75 1.79 1.34
C GLU A 52 3.28 1.96 2.79
N ARG A 53 3.62 1.01 3.68
CA ARG A 53 3.35 1.11 5.11
C ARG A 53 4.23 2.14 5.81
N LEU A 54 5.50 2.28 5.41
CA LEU A 54 6.36 3.36 5.91
C LEU A 54 5.83 4.73 5.46
N GLU A 55 5.39 4.85 4.22
CA GLU A 55 4.76 6.07 3.71
C GLU A 55 3.50 6.40 4.51
N PHE A 56 2.65 5.40 4.79
CA PHE A 56 1.46 5.59 5.62
C PHE A 56 1.79 6.12 7.04
N GLU A 57 2.74 5.50 7.74
CA GLU A 57 3.20 5.98 9.06
C GLU A 57 3.82 7.39 9.02
N TYR A 58 4.52 7.70 7.93
CA TYR A 58 5.08 9.01 7.70
C TYR A 58 3.98 10.07 7.53
N SER A 59 2.93 9.77 6.77
CA SER A 59 1.76 10.63 6.60
C SER A 59 1.02 10.86 7.92
N LEU A 60 0.81 9.80 8.72
CA LEU A 60 0.24 9.91 10.08
C LEU A 60 1.08 10.85 10.98
N THR A 61 2.40 10.70 10.93
CA THR A 61 3.32 11.57 11.68
C THR A 61 3.24 13.01 11.20
N ALA A 62 3.18 13.25 9.89
CA ALA A 62 3.11 14.59 9.32
C ALA A 62 1.80 15.30 9.71
N MET A 63 0.67 14.59 9.71
CA MET A 63 -0.61 15.08 10.25
C MET A 63 -0.49 15.48 11.72
N CYS A 64 0.21 14.67 12.51
CA CYS A 64 0.44 14.98 13.92
C CYS A 64 1.29 16.24 14.09
N SER A 65 2.34 16.40 13.28
CA SER A 65 3.16 17.63 13.27
C SER A 65 2.31 18.87 12.97
N ALA A 66 1.48 18.82 11.92
CA ALA A 66 0.61 19.94 11.55
C ALA A 66 -0.40 20.29 12.67
N LEU A 67 -0.96 19.28 13.35
CA LEU A 67 -1.83 19.50 14.52
C LEU A 67 -1.07 20.17 15.67
N MET A 68 0.14 19.70 15.97
CA MET A 68 0.95 20.20 17.09
C MET A 68 1.60 21.56 16.82
N GLU A 69 1.80 21.94 15.57
CA GLU A 69 2.17 23.33 15.20
C GLU A 69 1.11 24.33 15.69
N ARG A 70 -0.16 23.93 15.67
CA ARG A 70 -1.31 24.68 16.17
C ARG A 70 -1.75 24.28 17.59
N ARG A 71 -0.87 23.67 18.38
CA ARG A 71 -1.19 23.18 19.74
C ARG A 71 -1.84 24.21 20.67
N THR A 72 -1.58 25.50 20.49
CA THR A 72 -2.19 26.56 21.30
C THR A 72 -3.71 26.64 21.12
N ASP A 73 -4.22 26.26 19.95
CA ASP A 73 -5.65 26.17 19.68
C ASP A 73 -6.31 25.05 20.53
N LEU A 74 -5.52 24.07 21.00
CA LEU A 74 -5.98 23.01 21.90
C LEU A 74 -6.05 23.47 23.36
N ASP A 75 -5.46 24.60 23.73
CA ASP A 75 -5.41 25.04 25.14
C ASP A 75 -6.78 25.35 25.72
N GLU A 76 -7.77 25.73 24.90
CA GLU A 76 -9.16 25.86 25.36
C GLU A 76 -9.70 24.54 25.93
N LEU A 77 -9.25 23.39 25.39
CA LEU A 77 -9.68 22.08 25.86
C LEU A 77 -9.23 21.79 27.30
N LYS A 78 -8.12 22.39 27.75
CA LYS A 78 -7.65 22.26 29.14
C LYS A 78 -8.66 22.85 30.14
N ASN A 79 -9.44 23.84 29.73
CA ASN A 79 -10.45 24.48 30.60
C ASN A 79 -11.63 23.56 30.92
N TYR A 80 -11.90 22.55 30.08
CA TYR A 80 -12.98 21.60 30.32
C TYR A 80 -12.66 20.58 31.41
N LYS A 81 -11.37 20.40 31.75
CA LYS A 81 -10.91 19.47 32.79
C LYS A 81 -11.49 18.06 32.62
N PHE A 82 -11.32 17.48 31.43
CA PHE A 82 -11.84 16.15 31.13
C PHE A 82 -11.25 15.08 32.08
N ASP A 83 -12.13 14.28 32.67
CA ASP A 83 -11.72 13.16 33.54
C ASP A 83 -11.14 11.99 32.73
N VAL A 84 -11.59 11.81 31.50
CA VAL A 84 -11.30 10.67 30.62
C VAL A 84 -11.20 11.13 29.17
N ALA A 85 -10.28 10.54 28.41
CA ALA A 85 -10.18 10.73 26.97
C ALA A 85 -10.10 9.40 26.21
N PHE A 86 -10.74 9.37 25.05
CA PHE A 86 -10.74 8.25 24.13
C PHE A 86 -9.95 8.63 22.87
N THR A 87 -9.14 7.71 22.36
CA THR A 87 -8.42 7.88 21.09
C THR A 87 -8.32 6.56 20.34
N GLU A 88 -8.21 6.65 19.02
CA GLU A 88 -7.97 5.48 18.16
C GLU A 88 -6.57 4.92 18.43
N GLN A 89 -6.36 3.64 18.13
CA GLN A 89 -5.08 2.96 18.34
C GLN A 89 -4.22 2.81 17.06
N ILE A 90 -4.79 3.12 15.88
CA ILE A 90 -4.11 2.99 14.58
C ILE A 90 -2.96 3.99 14.48
N ASP A 91 -3.17 5.22 14.93
CA ASP A 91 -2.11 6.21 15.11
C ASP A 91 -2.01 6.61 16.59
N LEU A 92 -0.81 6.95 17.06
CA LEU A 92 -0.61 7.34 18.45
C LEU A 92 -0.65 8.86 18.67
N CYS A 93 -0.93 9.69 17.65
CA CYS A 93 -0.90 11.14 17.83
C CYS A 93 -1.89 11.60 18.92
N GLY A 94 -3.09 11.02 18.93
CA GLY A 94 -4.10 11.32 19.93
C GLY A 94 -3.67 10.99 21.37
N VAL A 95 -2.86 9.94 21.57
CA VAL A 95 -2.25 9.62 22.88
C VAL A 95 -1.36 10.78 23.36
N GLY A 96 -0.56 11.34 22.46
CA GLY A 96 0.31 12.47 22.77
C GLY A 96 -0.46 13.76 23.05
N VAL A 97 -1.52 14.02 22.27
CA VAL A 97 -2.43 15.16 22.50
C VAL A 97 -3.11 15.06 23.86
N ILE A 98 -3.59 13.88 24.24
CA ILE A 98 -4.21 13.64 25.55
C ILE A 98 -3.23 13.94 26.69
N ARG A 99 -1.96 13.53 26.55
CA ARG A 99 -0.90 13.86 27.50
C ARG A 99 -0.62 15.36 27.56
N TYR A 100 -0.57 16.04 26.40
CA TYR A 100 -0.40 17.50 26.31
C TYR A 100 -1.54 18.26 27.02
N LEU A 101 -2.77 17.75 26.94
CA LEU A 101 -3.94 18.31 27.63
C LEU A 101 -3.96 18.01 29.14
N GLY A 102 -3.05 17.18 29.64
CA GLY A 102 -2.94 16.84 31.06
C GLY A 102 -3.98 15.82 31.54
N ILE A 103 -4.66 15.14 30.62
CA ILE A 103 -5.69 14.14 30.94
C ILE A 103 -5.01 12.83 31.34
N GLN A 104 -5.35 12.30 32.52
CA GLN A 104 -4.67 11.12 33.08
C GLN A 104 -5.30 9.80 32.59
N ASN A 105 -6.63 9.74 32.49
CA ASN A 105 -7.33 8.49 32.15
C ASN A 105 -7.48 8.38 30.64
N LEU A 106 -6.57 7.61 30.03
CA LEU A 106 -6.57 7.28 28.61
C LEU A 106 -7.29 5.95 28.37
N LEU A 107 -8.24 5.96 27.43
CA LEU A 107 -8.94 4.79 26.92
C LEU A 107 -8.71 4.64 25.41
N TRP A 108 -8.44 3.41 24.97
CA TRP A 108 -8.27 3.09 23.57
C TRP A 108 -9.56 2.65 22.92
N ILE A 109 -9.74 3.05 21.66
CA ILE A 109 -10.75 2.53 20.76
C ILE A 109 -9.99 1.88 19.59
N SER A 110 -10.39 0.66 19.27
CA SER A 110 -9.90 -0.11 18.15
C SER A 110 -11.03 -0.29 17.16
N THR A 111 -10.89 0.28 15.97
CA THR A 111 -11.85 0.10 14.87
C THR A 111 -11.80 -1.29 14.22
N THR A 112 -10.74 -2.04 14.47
CA THR A 112 -10.45 -3.39 13.94
C THR A 112 -10.30 -4.41 15.08
N PRO A 113 -10.10 -5.71 14.79
CA PRO A 113 -9.55 -6.66 15.77
C PRO A 113 -8.18 -6.19 16.29
N ILE A 114 -7.79 -6.64 17.49
CA ILE A 114 -6.56 -6.18 18.16
C ILE A 114 -5.33 -6.36 17.24
N MET A 115 -4.75 -5.25 16.79
CA MET A 115 -3.56 -5.25 15.93
C MET A 115 -2.31 -5.68 16.68
N ASP A 116 -1.30 -6.13 15.94
CA ASP A 116 -0.04 -6.63 16.50
C ASP A 116 0.74 -5.54 17.25
N ALA A 117 0.84 -4.32 16.69
CA ALA A 117 1.49 -3.18 17.33
C ALA A 117 0.84 -2.78 18.66
N VAL A 118 -0.49 -2.86 18.71
CA VAL A 118 -1.31 -2.59 19.90
C VAL A 118 -1.07 -3.67 20.95
N SER A 119 -1.06 -4.94 20.52
CA SER A 119 -0.74 -6.07 21.40
C SER A 119 0.64 -5.91 22.02
N TYR A 120 1.62 -5.51 21.22
CA TYR A 120 2.99 -5.26 21.66
C TYR A 120 3.06 -4.13 22.68
N ASN A 121 2.40 -2.99 22.43
CA ASN A 121 2.39 -1.84 23.33
C ASN A 121 1.69 -2.15 24.68
N LEU A 122 0.64 -2.97 24.67
CA LEU A 122 -0.09 -3.38 25.88
C LEU A 122 0.51 -4.60 26.60
N GLY A 123 1.55 -5.23 26.04
CA GLY A 123 2.14 -6.45 26.59
C GLY A 123 1.24 -7.69 26.46
N ILE A 124 0.33 -7.71 25.50
CA ILE A 124 -0.54 -8.85 25.20
C ILE A 124 0.26 -9.87 24.37
N PRO A 125 0.35 -11.14 24.80
CA PRO A 125 1.03 -12.16 24.00
C PRO A 125 0.38 -12.34 22.63
N ALA A 126 1.21 -12.36 21.57
CA ALA A 126 0.78 -12.63 20.20
C ALA A 126 1.57 -13.81 19.60
N PRO A 127 1.23 -15.07 19.95
CA PRO A 127 1.99 -16.23 19.47
C PRO A 127 1.82 -16.44 17.96
N THR A 128 2.86 -16.11 17.20
CA THR A 128 2.86 -16.16 15.72
C THR A 128 2.72 -17.56 15.13
N SER A 129 2.74 -18.61 15.96
CA SER A 129 2.47 -19.99 15.53
C SER A 129 1.00 -20.26 15.22
N TYR A 130 0.06 -19.47 15.77
CA TYR A 130 -1.39 -19.68 15.59
C TYR A 130 -2.22 -18.39 15.60
N VAL A 131 -1.67 -17.24 16.04
CA VAL A 131 -2.34 -15.94 15.91
C VAL A 131 -1.89 -15.28 14.61
N PRO A 132 -2.75 -15.17 13.58
CA PRO A 132 -2.38 -14.49 12.35
C PRO A 132 -2.30 -12.96 12.56
N THR A 133 -1.25 -12.34 12.01
CA THR A 133 -1.12 -10.87 11.93
C THR A 133 -2.38 -10.27 11.32
N VAL A 134 -2.87 -9.15 11.86
CA VAL A 134 -4.16 -8.58 11.41
C VAL A 134 -4.05 -7.96 10.03
N GLU A 135 -2.92 -7.30 9.74
CA GLU A 135 -2.76 -6.52 8.53
C GLU A 135 -2.41 -7.39 7.31
N GLU A 136 -3.38 -7.60 6.43
CA GLU A 136 -3.23 -8.20 5.08
C GLU A 136 -2.68 -9.63 5.06
N ASN A 137 -2.86 -10.34 6.16
CA ASN A 137 -2.49 -11.73 6.27
C ASN A 137 -3.67 -12.63 5.90
N ASP A 138 -3.44 -13.48 4.91
CA ASP A 138 -4.45 -14.43 4.43
C ASP A 138 -4.38 -15.80 5.12
N ASN A 139 -3.61 -15.90 6.20
CA ASN A 139 -3.56 -17.11 7.02
C ASN A 139 -4.72 -17.17 8.02
N GLY A 140 -5.27 -18.36 8.22
CA GLY A 140 -6.14 -18.67 9.37
C GLY A 140 -5.33 -18.97 10.63
N ASP A 141 -6.02 -19.40 11.71
CA ASP A 141 -5.37 -19.79 12.96
C ASP A 141 -4.77 -21.21 12.94
N THR A 142 -5.09 -21.99 11.91
CA THR A 142 -4.42 -23.25 11.60
C THR A 142 -3.42 -23.05 10.46
N MET A 143 -2.13 -23.05 10.79
CA MET A 143 -1.04 -22.79 9.84
C MET A 143 -0.06 -23.95 9.75
N ASN A 144 0.38 -24.28 8.53
CA ASN A 144 1.53 -25.13 8.28
C ASN A 144 2.85 -24.38 8.56
N PHE A 145 3.99 -25.07 8.45
CA PHE A 145 5.30 -24.48 8.75
C PHE A 145 5.61 -23.20 7.94
N CYS A 146 5.39 -23.23 6.63
CA CYS A 146 5.66 -22.08 5.76
C CYS A 146 4.71 -20.90 6.07
N GLN A 147 3.45 -21.18 6.37
CA GLN A 147 2.48 -20.18 6.79
C GLN A 147 2.87 -19.54 8.13
N ARG A 148 3.36 -20.33 9.10
CA ARG A 148 3.88 -19.81 10.37
C ARG A 148 5.11 -18.93 10.16
N ALA A 149 6.04 -19.34 9.28
CA ALA A 149 7.21 -18.54 8.94
C ALA A 149 6.81 -17.20 8.27
N PHE A 150 5.84 -17.24 7.34
CA PHE A 150 5.29 -16.04 6.73
C PHE A 150 4.57 -15.15 7.75
N ASN A 151 3.79 -15.73 8.67
CA ASN A 151 3.12 -14.98 9.73
C ASN A 151 4.11 -14.30 10.67
N LEU A 152 5.20 -14.98 11.03
CA LEU A 152 6.29 -14.40 11.82
C LEU A 152 6.96 -13.23 11.09
N TYR A 153 7.20 -13.36 9.78
CA TYR A 153 7.73 -12.28 8.96
C TYR A 153 6.79 -11.05 8.96
N MET A 154 5.49 -11.28 8.75
CA MET A 154 4.47 -10.21 8.79
C MET A 154 4.42 -9.54 10.17
N TYR A 155 4.44 -10.33 11.25
CA TYR A 155 4.48 -9.84 12.63
C TYR A 155 5.70 -8.95 12.90
N ILE A 156 6.90 -9.37 12.48
CA ILE A 156 8.11 -8.56 12.66
C ILE A 156 8.00 -7.25 11.85
N GLY A 157 7.49 -7.33 10.62
CA GLY A 157 7.28 -6.17 9.76
C GLY A 157 6.35 -5.14 10.40
N THR A 158 5.16 -5.55 10.85
CA THR A 158 4.18 -4.64 11.48
C THR A 158 4.75 -3.98 12.73
N ILE A 159 5.37 -4.75 13.64
CA ILE A 159 5.98 -4.16 14.84
C ILE A 159 7.07 -3.15 14.48
N THR A 160 7.92 -3.46 13.50
CA THR A 160 9.02 -2.57 13.11
C THR A 160 8.52 -1.26 12.53
N ILE A 161 7.53 -1.30 11.63
CA ILE A 161 6.97 -0.12 10.96
C ILE A 161 6.23 0.77 11.96
N HIS A 162 5.31 0.20 12.73
CA HIS A 162 4.54 0.94 13.74
C HIS A 162 5.43 1.51 14.84
N LYS A 163 6.51 0.79 15.21
CA LYS A 163 7.52 1.31 16.14
C LYS A 163 8.22 2.53 15.54
N TRP A 164 8.66 2.45 14.29
CA TRP A 164 9.30 3.57 13.62
C TRP A 164 8.38 4.81 13.55
N GLY A 165 7.12 4.66 13.13
CA GLY A 165 6.14 5.76 13.09
C GLY A 165 5.85 6.37 14.47
N SER A 166 5.73 5.52 15.50
CA SER A 166 5.56 5.98 16.89
C SER A 166 6.77 6.74 17.45
N ASP A 167 7.99 6.36 17.05
CA ASP A 167 9.21 7.08 17.43
C ASP A 167 9.27 8.45 16.76
N MET A 168 8.92 8.53 15.48
CA MET A 168 8.80 9.81 14.78
C MET A 168 7.71 10.71 15.38
N THR A 169 6.56 10.13 15.72
CA THR A 169 5.48 10.84 16.41
C THR A 169 5.96 11.35 17.77
N THR A 170 6.75 10.58 18.51
CA THR A 170 7.37 11.05 19.77
C THR A 170 8.21 12.30 19.55
N GLU A 171 9.02 12.34 18.49
CA GLU A 171 9.84 13.50 18.16
C GLU A 171 9.02 14.74 17.81
N VAL A 172 7.80 14.60 17.27
CA VAL A 172 6.87 15.73 17.09
C VAL A 172 6.56 16.41 18.42
N PHE A 173 6.28 15.65 19.48
CA PHE A 173 6.02 16.21 20.81
C PHE A 173 7.30 16.75 21.48
N ARG A 174 8.44 16.08 21.27
CA ARG A 174 9.73 16.51 21.83
C ARG A 174 10.27 17.82 21.27
N LYS A 175 9.82 18.25 20.08
CA LYS A 175 10.06 19.62 19.58
C LYS A 175 9.56 20.69 20.56
N TYR A 176 8.50 20.41 21.32
CA TYR A 176 7.87 21.38 22.23
C TYR A 176 8.12 21.07 23.71
N ASP A 177 8.32 19.80 24.05
CA ASP A 177 8.70 19.34 25.38
C ASP A 177 9.82 18.28 25.25
N PRO A 178 11.10 18.66 25.36
CA PRO A 178 12.21 17.71 25.24
C PRO A 178 12.17 16.55 26.24
N SER A 179 11.44 16.69 27.34
CA SER A 179 11.27 15.66 28.36
C SER A 179 10.08 14.71 28.10
N PHE A 180 9.35 14.92 27.00
CA PHE A 180 8.18 14.14 26.67
C PHE A 180 8.54 12.64 26.57
N PRO A 181 7.86 11.76 27.34
CA PRO A 181 8.14 10.34 27.34
C PRO A 181 7.81 9.74 25.97
N ASN A 182 8.33 8.55 25.69
CA ASN A 182 7.99 7.91 24.42
C ASN A 182 6.48 7.65 24.37
N ILE A 183 5.85 7.95 23.24
CA ILE A 183 4.40 7.89 23.15
C ILE A 183 3.84 6.49 23.40
N ARG A 184 4.64 5.45 23.12
CA ARG A 184 4.32 4.05 23.44
C ARG A 184 4.29 3.75 24.94
N GLU A 185 5.08 4.46 25.74
CA GLU A 185 5.07 4.35 27.21
C GLU A 185 3.82 5.01 27.81
N ILE A 186 3.31 6.07 27.17
CA ILE A 186 2.02 6.68 27.56
C ILE A 186 0.90 5.71 27.19
N ALA A 187 0.94 5.20 25.96
CA ALA A 187 0.02 4.21 25.41
C ALA A 187 -0.11 2.94 26.28
N SER A 188 1.00 2.38 26.76
CA SER A 188 1.00 1.16 27.58
C SER A 188 0.27 1.34 28.92
N ASN A 189 0.15 2.59 29.39
CA ASN A 189 -0.57 2.96 30.61
C ASN A 189 -2.09 3.16 30.39
N ALA A 190 -2.61 2.92 29.18
CA ALA A 190 -4.04 2.95 28.93
C ALA A 190 -4.80 2.04 29.90
N SER A 191 -5.93 2.54 30.41
CA SER A 191 -6.72 1.84 31.42
C SER A 191 -7.51 0.69 30.82
N LEU A 192 -8.16 0.93 29.66
CA LEU A 192 -8.93 -0.06 28.91
C LEU A 192 -8.70 0.13 27.40
N CYS A 193 -8.97 -0.92 26.64
CA CYS A 193 -8.98 -0.94 25.18
C CYS A 193 -10.29 -1.55 24.70
N PHE A 194 -11.14 -0.73 24.08
CA PHE A 194 -12.39 -1.16 23.46
C PHE A 194 -12.11 -1.70 22.06
N VAL A 195 -12.48 -2.95 21.82
CA VAL A 195 -12.17 -3.67 20.57
C VAL A 195 -13.44 -3.82 19.74
N ASN A 196 -13.44 -3.27 18.53
CA ASN A 196 -14.52 -3.46 17.57
C ASN A 196 -14.42 -4.83 16.88
N ALA A 197 -14.61 -5.87 17.69
CA ALA A 197 -14.79 -7.25 17.27
C ALA A 197 -15.77 -7.90 18.23
N ASP A 198 -16.46 -8.93 17.77
CA ASP A 198 -17.22 -9.82 18.64
C ASP A 198 -16.31 -10.94 19.12
N GLU A 199 -16.15 -11.10 20.43
CA GLU A 199 -15.25 -12.09 21.03
C GLU A 199 -15.61 -13.51 20.61
N MET A 200 -16.90 -13.81 20.50
CA MET A 200 -17.36 -15.15 20.12
C MET A 200 -17.07 -15.42 18.67
N PHE A 201 -17.07 -14.41 17.78
CA PHE A 201 -16.81 -14.58 16.36
C PHE A 201 -15.34 -14.44 15.98
N ASP A 202 -14.52 -13.71 16.72
CA ASP A 202 -13.12 -13.45 16.35
C ASP A 202 -12.24 -14.73 16.29
N LEU A 203 -11.06 -14.63 15.69
CA LEU A 203 -10.07 -15.72 15.72
C LEU A 203 -9.43 -15.82 17.12
N PRO A 204 -9.18 -17.04 17.63
CA PRO A 204 -8.63 -17.24 18.97
C PRO A 204 -7.28 -16.56 19.16
N ARG A 205 -7.14 -15.80 20.26
CA ARG A 205 -5.88 -15.18 20.68
C ARG A 205 -5.84 -14.96 22.19
N PRO A 206 -4.65 -14.78 22.78
CA PRO A 206 -4.53 -14.27 24.14
C PRO A 206 -5.08 -12.85 24.26
N ILE A 207 -5.74 -12.58 25.38
CA ILE A 207 -6.29 -11.26 25.76
C ILE A 207 -5.94 -10.98 27.23
N ILE A 208 -6.07 -9.71 27.63
CA ILE A 208 -6.00 -9.28 29.02
C ILE A 208 -7.32 -8.66 29.45
N HIS A 209 -7.57 -8.56 30.76
CA HIS A 209 -8.78 -7.96 31.33
C HIS A 209 -9.01 -6.48 30.94
N LYS A 210 -8.00 -5.80 30.38
CA LYS A 210 -8.14 -4.45 29.81
C LYS A 210 -8.86 -4.43 28.46
N ASN A 211 -8.92 -5.56 27.74
CA ASN A 211 -9.59 -5.64 26.44
C ASN A 211 -11.09 -5.85 26.64
N ILE A 212 -11.90 -4.91 26.16
CA ILE A 212 -13.36 -4.97 26.22
C ILE A 212 -13.89 -5.05 24.80
N TYR A 213 -14.43 -6.20 24.42
CA TYR A 213 -15.02 -6.41 23.10
C TYR A 213 -16.38 -5.72 23.01
N VAL A 214 -16.53 -4.86 22.01
CA VAL A 214 -17.74 -4.04 21.76
C VAL A 214 -18.22 -4.16 20.32
N GLY A 215 -17.83 -5.23 19.62
CA GLY A 215 -18.32 -5.53 18.28
C GLY A 215 -19.84 -5.57 18.25
N GLY A 216 -20.41 -4.95 17.21
CA GLY A 216 -21.87 -4.86 17.04
C GLY A 216 -22.53 -3.71 17.79
N LEU A 217 -21.76 -2.89 18.52
CA LEU A 217 -22.28 -1.66 19.11
C LEU A 217 -22.86 -0.74 18.02
N GLY A 218 -24.11 -0.32 18.18
CA GLY A 218 -24.79 0.57 17.24
C GLY A 218 -25.52 -0.12 16.10
N ILE A 219 -25.50 -1.45 16.01
CA ILE A 219 -26.39 -2.20 15.12
C ILE A 219 -27.84 -1.93 15.53
N LYS A 220 -28.64 -1.46 14.58
CA LYS A 220 -30.04 -1.10 14.81
C LYS A 220 -30.93 -2.33 14.63
N GLU A 221 -32.06 -2.31 15.34
CA GLU A 221 -33.18 -3.19 15.00
C GLU A 221 -33.63 -2.90 13.56
N PRO A 222 -33.80 -3.93 12.73
CA PRO A 222 -34.15 -3.77 11.33
C PRO A 222 -35.60 -3.33 11.18
N ASN A 223 -35.86 -2.45 10.22
CA ASN A 223 -37.22 -2.17 9.77
C ASN A 223 -37.67 -3.25 8.77
N PRO A 224 -38.93 -3.73 8.84
CA PRO A 224 -39.43 -4.73 7.90
C PRO A 224 -39.44 -4.22 6.45
N LEU A 225 -38.89 -5.02 5.54
CA LEU A 225 -39.02 -4.86 4.08
C LEU A 225 -39.92 -5.99 3.56
N ASN A 226 -40.92 -5.68 2.73
CA ASN A 226 -41.95 -6.64 2.31
C ASN A 226 -41.98 -6.94 0.79
N GLU A 227 -41.21 -6.20 0.00
CA GLU A 227 -41.30 -6.22 -1.47
C GLU A 227 -40.40 -7.29 -2.13
N GLY A 228 -40.79 -7.73 -3.34
CA GLY A 228 -40.04 -8.66 -4.19
C GLY A 228 -40.56 -10.10 -4.19
N GLU A 229 -40.19 -10.89 -5.19
CA GLU A 229 -40.63 -12.30 -5.33
C GLU A 229 -39.45 -13.29 -5.32
N LYS A 230 -38.26 -12.83 -5.74
CA LYS A 230 -37.06 -13.65 -5.88
C LYS A 230 -36.19 -13.64 -4.61
N GLY A 231 -35.30 -14.63 -4.50
CA GLY A 231 -34.21 -14.57 -3.53
C GLY A 231 -33.24 -13.44 -3.88
N ILE A 232 -32.70 -12.76 -2.88
CA ILE A 232 -31.85 -11.57 -3.06
C ILE A 232 -30.39 -11.95 -2.84
N ILE A 233 -29.51 -11.43 -3.70
CA ILE A 233 -28.05 -11.46 -3.52
C ILE A 233 -27.58 -10.00 -3.50
N ILE A 234 -26.82 -9.62 -2.48
CA ILE A 234 -26.31 -8.26 -2.35
C ILE A 234 -24.82 -8.24 -2.57
N MET A 235 -24.32 -7.23 -3.26
CA MET A 235 -22.89 -6.95 -3.36
C MET A 235 -22.59 -5.53 -2.89
N SER A 236 -21.79 -5.42 -1.83
CA SER A 236 -21.29 -4.15 -1.29
C SER A 236 -19.82 -4.26 -0.92
N LEU A 237 -18.96 -3.65 -1.74
CA LEU A 237 -17.52 -3.62 -1.52
C LEU A 237 -17.07 -2.45 -0.61
N GLY A 238 -18.03 -1.73 -0.02
CA GLY A 238 -17.75 -0.58 0.86
C GLY A 238 -17.68 0.74 0.10
N THR A 239 -17.17 1.77 0.76
CA THR A 239 -17.04 3.13 0.19
C THR A 239 -15.66 3.35 -0.43
N ILE A 240 -14.62 2.75 0.17
CA ILE A 240 -13.22 2.89 -0.27
C ILE A 240 -12.95 2.06 -1.54
N ALA A 241 -13.75 1.01 -1.79
CA ALA A 241 -13.66 0.21 -3.00
C ALA A 241 -14.93 0.29 -3.84
N PRO A 242 -15.09 1.37 -4.62
CA PRO A 242 -16.30 1.58 -5.40
C PRO A 242 -16.37 0.62 -6.60
N PHE A 243 -17.58 0.27 -7.02
CA PHE A 243 -17.80 -0.68 -8.11
C PHE A 243 -17.20 -0.21 -9.44
N HIS A 244 -17.21 1.09 -9.75
CA HIS A 244 -16.58 1.63 -10.96
C HIS A 244 -15.06 1.44 -10.98
N ALA A 245 -14.42 1.34 -9.82
CA ALA A 245 -12.98 1.11 -9.79
C ALA A 245 -12.65 -0.33 -10.22
N LEU A 246 -13.58 -1.29 -10.22
CA LEU A 246 -13.29 -2.67 -10.61
C LEU A 246 -12.72 -2.76 -12.04
N LEU A 247 -11.78 -3.68 -12.29
CA LEU A 247 -11.32 -3.96 -13.65
C LEU A 247 -12.49 -4.30 -14.59
N ASP A 248 -12.39 -3.88 -15.84
CA ASP A 248 -13.43 -4.16 -16.86
C ASP A 248 -13.73 -5.63 -17.00
N GLN A 249 -12.69 -6.46 -16.95
CA GLN A 249 -12.85 -7.90 -17.05
C GLN A 249 -13.66 -8.44 -15.88
N VAL A 250 -13.39 -7.97 -14.66
CA VAL A 250 -14.13 -8.35 -13.45
C VAL A 250 -15.59 -7.92 -13.56
N LYS A 251 -15.86 -6.67 -13.97
CA LYS A 251 -17.24 -6.19 -14.20
C LYS A 251 -17.99 -7.06 -15.20
N LYS A 252 -17.36 -7.36 -16.34
CA LYS A 252 -17.93 -8.24 -17.38
C LYS A 252 -18.22 -9.64 -16.84
N ASP A 253 -17.32 -10.20 -16.02
CA ASP A 253 -17.51 -11.52 -15.45
C ASP A 253 -18.61 -11.54 -14.37
N ILE A 254 -18.74 -10.48 -13.57
CA ILE A 254 -19.89 -10.30 -12.67
C ILE A 254 -21.20 -10.28 -13.46
N VAL A 255 -21.27 -9.52 -14.56
CA VAL A 255 -22.48 -9.47 -15.42
C VAL A 255 -22.82 -10.84 -16.00
N LYS A 256 -21.81 -11.63 -16.42
CA LYS A 256 -22.03 -13.01 -16.89
C LYS A 256 -22.64 -13.88 -15.79
N VAL A 257 -22.14 -13.77 -14.55
CA VAL A 257 -22.70 -14.50 -13.40
C VAL A 257 -24.16 -14.09 -13.18
N VAL A 258 -24.46 -12.80 -13.12
CA VAL A 258 -25.84 -12.30 -12.94
C VAL A 258 -26.79 -12.87 -14.00
N LYS A 259 -26.39 -12.84 -15.29
CA LYS A 259 -27.18 -13.40 -16.39
C LYS A 259 -27.37 -14.92 -16.28
N SER A 260 -26.40 -15.64 -15.72
CA SER A 260 -26.43 -17.10 -15.61
C SER A 260 -27.38 -17.64 -14.53
N ILE A 261 -27.79 -16.81 -13.57
CA ILE A 261 -28.66 -17.21 -12.46
C ILE A 261 -29.87 -16.26 -12.28
N PRO A 262 -30.81 -16.23 -13.25
CA PRO A 262 -31.95 -15.30 -13.29
C PRO A 262 -33.01 -15.54 -12.20
N GLN A 263 -32.94 -16.65 -11.48
CA GLN A 263 -33.82 -16.97 -10.35
C GLN A 263 -33.56 -16.10 -9.11
N TYR A 264 -32.39 -15.47 -9.04
CA TYR A 264 -32.03 -14.51 -8.00
C TYR A 264 -32.04 -13.08 -8.55
N HIS A 265 -32.36 -12.14 -7.67
CA HIS A 265 -32.27 -10.71 -7.94
C HIS A 265 -31.04 -10.12 -7.25
N PHE A 266 -30.22 -9.40 -7.99
CA PHE A 266 -28.97 -8.83 -7.49
C PHE A 266 -29.14 -7.36 -7.11
N ILE A 267 -28.57 -6.94 -5.99
CA ILE A 267 -28.50 -5.53 -5.63
C ILE A 267 -27.04 -5.15 -5.46
N PHE A 268 -26.57 -4.22 -6.29
CA PHE A 268 -25.20 -3.71 -6.23
C PHE A 268 -25.18 -2.31 -5.64
N LYS A 269 -24.40 -2.11 -4.57
CA LYS A 269 -24.10 -0.77 -4.09
C LYS A 269 -23.04 -0.13 -4.99
N ILE A 270 -23.39 0.99 -5.60
CA ILE A 270 -22.49 1.82 -6.43
C ILE A 270 -22.19 3.14 -5.73
N SER A 271 -21.21 3.88 -6.24
CA SER A 271 -20.94 5.25 -5.77
C SER A 271 -21.97 6.22 -6.31
N LYS A 272 -22.21 7.29 -5.56
CA LYS A 272 -23.12 8.37 -5.98
C LYS A 272 -22.66 8.96 -7.31
N GLY A 273 -23.56 9.03 -8.29
CA GLY A 273 -23.28 9.56 -9.63
C GLY A 273 -22.44 8.66 -10.55
N ASP A 274 -22.28 7.37 -10.22
CA ASP A 274 -21.56 6.41 -11.07
C ASP A 274 -22.38 6.00 -12.31
N ASN A 275 -22.23 6.77 -13.38
CA ASN A 275 -22.85 6.47 -14.69
C ASN A 275 -22.07 5.41 -15.49
N THR A 276 -20.82 5.11 -15.11
CA THR A 276 -19.95 4.21 -15.88
C THR A 276 -20.37 2.75 -15.72
N THR A 277 -20.88 2.38 -14.55
CA THR A 277 -21.29 1.01 -14.25
C THR A 277 -22.57 0.60 -14.99
N HIS A 278 -23.49 1.54 -15.26
CA HIS A 278 -24.77 1.25 -15.92
C HIS A 278 -24.61 0.57 -17.29
N GLY A 279 -23.63 0.99 -18.09
CA GLY A 279 -23.41 0.45 -19.44
C GLY A 279 -23.07 -1.04 -19.47
N TYR A 280 -22.49 -1.60 -18.40
CA TYR A 280 -22.13 -3.03 -18.34
C TYR A 280 -23.36 -3.94 -18.19
N PHE A 281 -24.45 -3.42 -17.65
CA PHE A 281 -25.65 -4.20 -17.36
C PHE A 281 -26.76 -3.98 -18.41
N GLU A 282 -26.44 -3.40 -19.56
CA GLU A 282 -27.41 -3.25 -20.65
C GLU A 282 -27.98 -4.62 -21.08
N GLY A 283 -29.32 -4.70 -21.12
CA GLY A 283 -30.05 -5.94 -21.42
C GLY A 283 -30.06 -6.99 -20.31
N VAL A 284 -29.64 -6.67 -19.09
CA VAL A 284 -29.81 -7.52 -17.89
C VAL A 284 -31.12 -7.12 -17.20
N THR A 285 -31.87 -8.08 -16.64
CA THR A 285 -33.20 -7.82 -16.05
C THR A 285 -33.33 -8.19 -14.58
N ASN A 286 -32.32 -8.86 -14.00
CA ASN A 286 -32.35 -9.39 -12.63
C ASN A 286 -31.35 -8.70 -11.69
N PHE A 287 -31.25 -7.37 -11.78
CA PHE A 287 -30.37 -6.57 -10.94
C PHE A 287 -30.93 -5.16 -10.68
N ASP A 288 -30.47 -4.53 -9.59
CA ASP A 288 -30.57 -3.10 -9.32
C ASP A 288 -29.20 -2.53 -8.97
N LEU A 289 -28.92 -1.30 -9.42
CA LEU A 289 -27.79 -0.49 -8.94
C LEU A 289 -28.32 0.59 -8.02
N VAL A 290 -27.80 0.67 -6.81
CA VAL A 290 -28.26 1.62 -5.80
C VAL A 290 -27.10 2.37 -5.17
N GLU A 291 -27.28 3.67 -4.94
CA GLU A 291 -26.24 4.50 -4.29
C GLU A 291 -26.23 4.31 -2.76
N TRP A 292 -27.36 3.89 -2.19
CA TRP A 292 -27.52 3.70 -0.75
C TRP A 292 -28.26 2.38 -0.46
N LEU A 293 -27.75 1.64 0.53
CA LEU A 293 -28.34 0.41 1.02
C LEU A 293 -28.77 0.58 2.48
N PRO A 294 -30.05 0.29 2.83
CA PRO A 294 -30.44 0.06 4.22
C PRO A 294 -29.89 -1.28 4.69
N GLN A 295 -28.56 -1.39 4.82
CA GLN A 295 -27.84 -2.66 5.01
C GLN A 295 -28.42 -3.49 6.15
N SER A 296 -28.59 -2.89 7.33
CA SER A 296 -29.16 -3.56 8.51
C SER A 296 -30.54 -4.18 8.23
N ASP A 297 -31.41 -3.48 7.50
CA ASP A 297 -32.77 -3.93 7.18
C ASP A 297 -32.72 -5.09 6.17
N ILE A 298 -31.87 -4.98 5.15
CA ILE A 298 -31.81 -6.03 4.12
C ILE A 298 -31.08 -7.27 4.62
N LEU A 299 -30.06 -7.13 5.48
CA LEU A 299 -29.41 -8.27 6.15
C LEU A 299 -30.40 -9.07 7.01
N ALA A 300 -31.49 -8.45 7.48
CA ALA A 300 -32.54 -9.12 8.21
C ALA A 300 -33.67 -9.66 7.32
N HIS A 301 -33.64 -9.40 6.02
CA HIS A 301 -34.74 -9.74 5.12
C HIS A 301 -34.77 -11.25 4.82
N PRO A 302 -35.91 -11.94 4.96
CA PRO A 302 -35.98 -13.40 4.83
C PRO A 302 -35.66 -13.94 3.43
N ARG A 303 -35.73 -13.08 2.40
CA ARG A 303 -35.36 -13.47 1.03
C ARG A 303 -33.87 -13.30 0.74
N LEU A 304 -33.09 -12.65 1.59
CA LEU A 304 -31.63 -12.55 1.40
C LEU A 304 -31.02 -13.94 1.47
N LYS A 305 -30.28 -14.33 0.42
CA LYS A 305 -29.62 -15.63 0.31
C LYS A 305 -28.12 -15.55 0.41
N LEU A 306 -27.53 -14.42 0.02
CA LEU A 306 -26.09 -14.24 0.02
C LEU A 306 -25.75 -12.76 0.12
N PHE A 307 -24.72 -12.45 0.93
CA PHE A 307 -24.08 -11.15 0.95
C PHE A 307 -22.62 -11.26 0.49
N ILE A 308 -22.32 -10.61 -0.63
CA ILE A 308 -20.99 -10.46 -1.20
C ILE A 308 -20.41 -9.16 -0.67
N MET A 309 -19.31 -9.23 0.07
CA MET A 309 -18.74 -8.06 0.75
C MET A 309 -17.23 -8.07 0.76
N HIS A 310 -16.64 -6.91 1.05
CA HIS A 310 -15.18 -6.74 1.11
C HIS A 310 -14.52 -7.29 2.38
N GLY A 311 -15.27 -7.72 3.39
CA GLY A 311 -14.71 -8.23 4.64
C GLY A 311 -14.50 -7.20 5.76
N GLY A 312 -15.03 -5.98 5.63
CA GLY A 312 -14.99 -4.99 6.72
C GLY A 312 -15.76 -5.45 7.96
N VAL A 313 -15.16 -5.24 9.14
CA VAL A 313 -15.61 -5.84 10.42
C VAL A 313 -17.04 -5.47 10.82
N ASN A 314 -17.51 -4.26 10.51
CA ASN A 314 -18.88 -3.82 10.84
C ASN A 314 -19.93 -4.60 10.06
N GLY A 315 -19.79 -4.66 8.73
CA GLY A 315 -20.70 -5.41 7.87
C GLY A 315 -20.62 -6.92 8.14
N LEU A 316 -19.43 -7.42 8.48
CA LEU A 316 -19.24 -8.80 8.88
C LEU A 316 -20.01 -9.12 10.16
N THR A 317 -19.86 -8.30 11.20
CA THR A 317 -20.55 -8.51 12.49
C THR A 317 -22.07 -8.45 12.31
N GLU A 318 -22.57 -7.49 11.54
CA GLU A 318 -24.00 -7.39 11.20
C GLU A 318 -24.54 -8.63 10.48
N ALA A 319 -23.76 -9.20 9.56
CA ALA A 319 -24.15 -10.37 8.80
C ALA A 319 -24.09 -11.65 9.65
N MET A 320 -23.05 -11.80 10.47
CA MET A 320 -22.88 -12.96 11.35
C MET A 320 -23.96 -13.03 12.42
N LEU A 321 -24.31 -11.90 13.04
CA LEU A 321 -25.41 -11.84 14.03
C LEU A 321 -26.77 -12.23 13.43
N ARG A 322 -26.93 -12.08 12.11
CA ARG A 322 -28.16 -12.43 11.39
C ARG A 322 -28.08 -13.77 10.65
N GLY A 323 -26.97 -14.49 10.76
CA GLY A 323 -26.76 -15.78 10.09
C GLY A 323 -26.80 -15.70 8.56
N VAL A 324 -26.39 -14.57 7.99
CA VAL A 324 -26.38 -14.36 6.53
C VAL A 324 -25.16 -15.07 5.92
N PRO A 325 -25.34 -15.92 4.88
CA PRO A 325 -24.22 -16.51 4.16
C PRO A 325 -23.36 -15.45 3.45
N LEU A 326 -22.04 -15.62 3.49
CA LEU A 326 -21.08 -14.64 3.01
C LEU A 326 -20.20 -15.14 1.87
N VAL A 327 -19.91 -14.25 0.91
CA VAL A 327 -18.74 -14.34 0.04
C VAL A 327 -17.88 -13.11 0.32
N VAL A 328 -16.68 -13.32 0.86
CA VAL A 328 -15.76 -12.25 1.21
C VAL A 328 -14.74 -12.06 0.09
N ILE A 329 -14.59 -10.82 -0.34
CA ILE A 329 -13.66 -10.36 -1.37
C ILE A 329 -12.72 -9.35 -0.71
N PRO A 330 -11.67 -9.81 -0.02
CA PRO A 330 -10.79 -8.92 0.73
C PRO A 330 -9.99 -8.03 -0.22
N ILE A 331 -9.78 -6.79 0.21
CA ILE A 331 -9.09 -5.74 -0.54
C ILE A 331 -7.83 -5.29 0.20
N PHE A 332 -7.95 -4.94 1.50
CA PHE A 332 -6.81 -4.46 2.29
C PHE A 332 -7.03 -4.61 3.81
N ALA A 333 -5.99 -4.33 4.59
CA ALA A 333 -6.00 -4.35 6.06
C ALA A 333 -6.52 -5.68 6.64
N ASP A 334 -7.46 -5.62 7.58
CA ASP A 334 -8.00 -6.74 8.35
C ASP A 334 -8.93 -7.67 7.55
N GLN A 335 -9.29 -7.27 6.33
CA GLN A 335 -10.31 -7.93 5.52
C GLN A 335 -9.94 -9.38 5.15
N PHE A 336 -8.66 -9.66 4.91
CA PHE A 336 -8.16 -11.01 4.61
C PHE A 336 -8.36 -11.96 5.79
N ARG A 337 -7.95 -11.52 6.99
CA ARG A 337 -8.14 -12.24 8.25
C ARG A 337 -9.63 -12.45 8.54
N ASN A 338 -10.44 -11.42 8.32
CA ASN A 338 -11.90 -11.48 8.49
C ASN A 338 -12.54 -12.52 7.55
N GLY A 339 -12.04 -12.62 6.31
CA GLY A 339 -12.43 -13.66 5.37
C GLY A 339 -12.09 -15.07 5.85
N ARG A 340 -10.90 -15.30 6.41
CA ARG A 340 -10.54 -16.60 7.02
C ARG A 340 -11.42 -16.94 8.22
N ASN A 341 -11.83 -15.93 8.97
CA ASN A 341 -12.77 -16.12 10.06
C ASN A 341 -14.15 -16.60 9.54
N VAL A 342 -14.65 -16.01 8.45
CA VAL A 342 -15.89 -16.46 7.79
C VAL A 342 -15.85 -17.94 7.41
N GLU A 343 -14.75 -18.39 6.80
CA GLU A 343 -14.57 -19.80 6.43
C GLU A 343 -14.50 -20.71 7.65
N LYS A 344 -13.74 -20.32 8.67
CA LYS A 344 -13.59 -21.09 9.91
C LYS A 344 -14.93 -21.34 10.59
N ARG A 345 -15.82 -20.35 10.57
CA ARG A 345 -17.16 -20.45 11.18
C ARG A 345 -18.15 -21.19 10.31
N GLY A 346 -17.79 -21.55 9.07
CA GLY A 346 -18.69 -22.19 8.12
C GLY A 346 -19.84 -21.28 7.66
N VAL A 347 -19.70 -19.96 7.81
CA VAL A 347 -20.75 -18.98 7.45
C VAL A 347 -20.55 -18.40 6.05
N GLY A 348 -19.51 -18.82 5.34
CA GLY A 348 -19.22 -18.35 3.99
C GLY A 348 -17.91 -18.84 3.43
N GLN A 349 -17.50 -18.23 2.33
CA GLN A 349 -16.24 -18.50 1.64
C GLN A 349 -15.45 -17.20 1.45
N SER A 350 -14.14 -17.30 1.57
CA SER A 350 -13.21 -16.19 1.36
C SER A 350 -12.10 -16.65 0.44
N ASN A 351 -12.39 -16.81 -0.85
CA ASN A 351 -11.38 -17.10 -1.86
C ASN A 351 -11.91 -16.85 -3.27
N LEU A 352 -11.45 -15.76 -3.89
CA LEU A 352 -11.25 -15.69 -5.34
C LEU A 352 -9.74 -15.67 -5.63
N PRO A 353 -9.26 -16.29 -6.72
CA PRO A 353 -7.83 -16.38 -7.01
C PRO A 353 -7.26 -15.01 -7.40
N LYS A 354 -6.14 -14.61 -6.78
CA LYS A 354 -5.19 -13.60 -7.26
C LYS A 354 -5.79 -12.23 -7.66
N GLY A 355 -6.56 -11.63 -6.76
CA GLY A 355 -6.86 -10.21 -6.81
C GLY A 355 -8.00 -9.86 -7.76
N ILE A 356 -9.03 -9.23 -7.20
CA ILE A 356 -9.79 -8.26 -7.99
C ILE A 356 -8.85 -7.07 -8.14
N CYS A 357 -8.10 -6.99 -9.22
CA CYS A 357 -7.42 -5.73 -9.53
C CYS A 357 -8.53 -4.72 -9.88
N PHE A 358 -8.36 -3.51 -9.40
CA PHE A 358 -9.16 -2.37 -9.80
C PHE A 358 -8.46 -1.69 -11.00
N LYS A 359 -9.23 -1.11 -11.92
CA LYS A 359 -8.73 -0.26 -12.99
C LYS A 359 -7.90 0.87 -12.36
N ASN A 360 -6.71 1.13 -12.91
CA ASN A 360 -6.20 2.49 -12.91
C ASN A 360 -7.32 3.33 -13.56
N GLU A 361 -7.92 4.28 -12.84
CA GLU A 361 -8.65 5.31 -13.57
C GLU A 361 -7.61 5.99 -14.46
N GLU A 362 -7.66 5.73 -15.78
CA GLU A 362 -7.20 6.72 -16.74
C GLU A 362 -8.15 7.91 -16.60
N ARG A 363 -7.90 8.78 -15.61
CA ARG A 363 -8.33 10.15 -15.73
C ARG A 363 -7.36 10.84 -16.68
N VAL A 364 -7.94 11.57 -17.62
CA VAL A 364 -7.31 12.76 -18.15
C VAL A 364 -7.09 13.66 -16.93
N ASP A 365 -5.83 13.74 -16.48
CA ASP A 365 -5.45 14.53 -15.32
C ASP A 365 -6.00 15.95 -15.47
N THR A 366 -6.89 16.32 -14.54
CA THR A 366 -7.24 17.73 -14.31
C THR A 366 -6.18 18.45 -13.48
N GLU A 367 -5.03 17.81 -13.22
CA GLU A 367 -3.86 18.44 -12.61
C GLU A 367 -2.60 18.26 -13.46
N GLY A 368 -2.62 18.75 -14.70
CA GLY A 368 -1.44 19.32 -15.38
C GLY A 368 -0.16 18.48 -15.56
N LYS A 369 -0.13 17.20 -15.16
CA LYS A 369 1.03 16.31 -15.30
C LYS A 369 0.80 15.37 -16.47
N SER A 370 1.72 15.35 -17.42
CA SER A 370 1.54 14.56 -18.64
C SER A 370 1.78 13.07 -18.36
N ARG A 371 1.16 12.20 -19.17
CA ARG A 371 1.40 10.73 -19.19
C ARG A 371 2.90 10.36 -19.25
N GLU A 372 3.73 11.27 -19.73
CA GLU A 372 5.18 11.14 -19.84
C GLU A 372 5.86 11.25 -18.46
N GLU A 373 5.35 12.09 -17.55
CA GLU A 373 5.91 12.29 -16.21
C GLU A 373 5.69 11.05 -15.31
N LEU A 374 4.51 10.42 -15.38
CA LEU A 374 4.22 9.18 -14.66
C LEU A 374 5.08 7.99 -15.15
N SER A 375 5.38 7.95 -16.45
CA SER A 375 6.33 6.97 -17.01
C SER A 375 7.75 7.22 -16.51
N ALA A 376 8.17 8.49 -16.46
CA ALA A 376 9.50 8.88 -16.03
C ALA A 376 9.77 8.56 -14.54
N ILE A 377 8.77 8.71 -13.66
CA ILE A 377 8.88 8.34 -12.24
C ILE A 377 9.09 6.83 -12.06
N LYS A 378 8.37 6.01 -12.82
CA LYS A 378 8.55 4.55 -12.80
C LYS A 378 9.93 4.14 -13.30
N SER A 379 10.38 4.74 -14.40
CA SER A 379 11.73 4.52 -14.94
C SER A 379 12.80 4.92 -13.93
N LEU A 380 12.67 6.07 -13.27
CA LEU A 380 13.60 6.51 -12.22
C LEU A 380 13.63 5.54 -11.02
N THR A 381 12.47 5.06 -10.60
CA THR A 381 12.32 4.14 -9.46
C THR A 381 12.97 2.78 -9.70
N PHE A 382 12.76 2.19 -10.88
CA PHE A 382 13.43 0.94 -11.25
C PHE A 382 14.93 1.13 -11.44
N SER A 383 15.34 2.25 -12.02
CA SER A 383 16.75 2.61 -12.20
C SER A 383 17.49 2.67 -10.87
N TYR A 384 16.90 3.34 -9.87
CA TYR A 384 17.44 3.40 -8.51
C TYR A 384 17.60 2.00 -7.88
N GLN A 385 16.58 1.15 -7.96
CA GLN A 385 16.61 -0.18 -7.35
C GLN A 385 17.65 -1.10 -8.00
N ILE A 386 17.77 -1.06 -9.33
CA ILE A 386 18.80 -1.81 -10.06
C ILE A 386 20.19 -1.28 -9.68
N ALA A 387 20.38 0.05 -9.65
CA ALA A 387 21.64 0.65 -9.25
C ALA A 387 22.04 0.28 -7.81
N ALA A 388 21.08 0.24 -6.89
CA ALA A 388 21.28 -0.16 -5.49
C ALA A 388 21.76 -1.62 -5.39
N ALA A 389 21.13 -2.52 -6.16
CA ALA A 389 21.52 -3.92 -6.20
C ALA A 389 22.96 -4.09 -6.75
N VAL A 390 23.30 -3.41 -7.85
CA VAL A 390 24.65 -3.53 -8.44
C VAL A 390 25.71 -2.87 -7.55
N SER A 391 25.42 -1.70 -6.96
CA SER A 391 26.29 -1.04 -5.98
C SER A 391 26.58 -1.94 -4.77
N TYR A 392 25.55 -2.64 -4.28
CA TYR A 392 25.71 -3.64 -3.23
C TYR A 392 26.66 -4.77 -3.64
N LEU A 393 26.52 -5.34 -4.85
CA LEU A 393 27.44 -6.37 -5.34
C LEU A 393 28.89 -5.87 -5.42
N HIS A 394 29.09 -4.66 -5.95
CA HIS A 394 30.41 -4.05 -6.11
C HIS A 394 31.10 -3.84 -4.75
N LYS A 395 30.34 -3.42 -3.73
CA LYS A 395 30.83 -3.26 -2.35
C LYS A 395 31.37 -4.57 -1.76
N PHE A 396 30.80 -5.71 -2.12
CA PHE A 396 31.26 -7.03 -1.70
C PHE A 396 32.29 -7.66 -2.66
N GLY A 397 32.79 -6.89 -3.63
CA GLY A 397 33.83 -7.36 -4.56
C GLY A 397 33.33 -8.31 -5.65
N VAL A 398 32.01 -8.30 -5.92
CA VAL A 398 31.35 -9.16 -6.92
C VAL A 398 31.01 -8.34 -8.16
N ILE A 399 31.35 -8.87 -9.35
CA ILE A 399 30.91 -8.34 -10.65
C ILE A 399 29.80 -9.24 -11.20
N HIS A 400 28.70 -8.67 -11.69
CA HIS A 400 27.54 -9.41 -12.20
C HIS A 400 27.80 -10.07 -13.56
N ARG A 401 28.34 -9.32 -14.53
CA ARG A 401 28.77 -9.72 -15.89
C ARG A 401 27.70 -10.05 -16.94
N ASP A 402 26.45 -10.27 -16.54
CA ASP A 402 25.34 -10.45 -17.49
C ASP A 402 24.14 -9.59 -17.11
N LEU A 403 24.39 -8.30 -16.84
CA LEU A 403 23.35 -7.37 -16.46
C LEU A 403 22.54 -6.98 -17.72
N LYS A 404 21.28 -7.42 -17.79
CA LYS A 404 20.38 -7.24 -18.93
C LYS A 404 18.92 -7.29 -18.47
N THR A 405 18.00 -6.89 -19.35
CA THR A 405 16.58 -6.76 -19.00
C THR A 405 15.96 -8.08 -18.58
N GLU A 406 16.39 -9.20 -19.19
CA GLU A 406 15.92 -10.54 -18.86
C GLU A 406 16.37 -11.01 -17.45
N ASN A 407 17.38 -10.37 -16.87
CA ASN A 407 17.94 -10.69 -15.55
C ASN A 407 17.47 -9.69 -14.46
N VAL A 408 16.39 -8.96 -14.73
CA VAL A 408 15.71 -8.10 -13.75
C VAL A 408 14.26 -8.56 -13.61
N LEU A 409 13.92 -9.06 -12.43
CA LEU A 409 12.55 -9.47 -12.10
C LEU A 409 11.78 -8.28 -11.53
N ILE A 410 10.60 -8.02 -12.07
CA ILE A 410 9.72 -6.94 -11.65
C ILE A 410 8.46 -7.54 -11.01
N ASN A 411 8.09 -7.03 -9.84
CA ASN A 411 6.81 -7.30 -9.19
C ASN A 411 6.23 -5.99 -8.65
N GLY A 412 5.21 -5.46 -9.33
CA GLY A 412 4.66 -4.14 -9.03
C GLY A 412 5.72 -3.04 -9.21
N THR A 413 6.04 -2.34 -8.12
CA THR A 413 7.06 -1.28 -8.05
C THR A 413 8.45 -1.80 -7.67
N ILE A 414 8.62 -3.10 -7.44
CA ILE A 414 9.88 -3.68 -6.96
C ILE A 414 10.66 -4.32 -8.12
N ALA A 415 11.92 -3.95 -8.29
CA ALA A 415 12.87 -4.58 -9.21
C ALA A 415 13.96 -5.35 -8.44
N LYS A 416 14.24 -6.59 -8.85
CA LYS A 416 15.30 -7.44 -8.28
C LYS A 416 16.20 -7.98 -9.38
N VAL A 417 17.50 -7.76 -9.25
CA VAL A 417 18.51 -8.37 -10.13
C VAL A 417 18.66 -9.86 -9.80
N CYS A 418 18.65 -10.72 -10.82
CA CYS A 418 18.78 -12.17 -10.70
C CYS A 418 19.82 -12.73 -11.69
N ASP A 419 20.00 -14.04 -11.66
CA ASP A 419 20.92 -14.80 -12.52
C ASP A 419 22.41 -14.43 -12.37
N PHE A 420 22.98 -14.92 -11.26
CA PHE A 420 24.40 -14.78 -10.93
C PHE A 420 25.28 -15.88 -11.57
N GLY A 421 24.78 -16.62 -12.57
CA GLY A 421 25.49 -17.76 -13.17
C GLY A 421 26.84 -17.39 -13.78
N LEU A 422 27.03 -16.12 -14.13
CA LEU A 422 28.25 -15.56 -14.70
C LEU A 422 29.01 -14.64 -13.73
N SER A 423 28.48 -14.43 -12.52
CA SER A 423 29.07 -13.54 -11.53
C SER A 423 30.35 -14.10 -10.93
N ARG A 424 31.31 -13.23 -10.62
CA ARG A 424 32.59 -13.64 -10.01
C ARG A 424 33.16 -12.60 -9.06
N GLN A 425 33.95 -13.09 -8.11
CA GLN A 425 34.80 -12.27 -7.26
C GLN A 425 36.00 -11.75 -8.06
N LEU A 426 36.40 -10.50 -7.81
CA LEU A 426 37.44 -9.81 -8.58
C LEU A 426 38.81 -10.52 -8.58
N SER A 427 39.06 -11.41 -7.62
CA SER A 427 40.31 -12.17 -7.43
C SER A 427 40.49 -13.39 -8.35
N ALA A 428 39.46 -13.80 -9.11
CA ALA A 428 39.52 -14.96 -10.00
C ALA A 428 39.98 -14.59 -11.42
N LYS A 429 40.84 -15.43 -12.06
CA LYS A 429 41.26 -15.26 -13.46
C LYS A 429 40.05 -15.01 -14.37
N MET A 430 40.07 -13.92 -15.13
CA MET A 430 38.99 -13.51 -16.02
C MET A 430 38.90 -14.44 -17.23
N THR A 431 37.72 -14.99 -17.52
CA THR A 431 37.47 -15.80 -18.73
C THR A 431 36.89 -14.92 -19.84
N LYS A 432 37.34 -15.11 -21.08
CA LYS A 432 36.97 -14.30 -22.25
C LYS A 432 35.51 -14.54 -22.69
N GLY A 433 34.83 -13.49 -23.16
CA GLY A 433 33.63 -13.60 -24.00
C GLY A 433 32.34 -14.08 -23.33
N VAL A 434 32.04 -13.63 -22.11
CA VAL A 434 30.86 -14.04 -21.34
C VAL A 434 29.83 -12.91 -21.27
N GLY A 435 28.55 -13.21 -21.53
CA GLY A 435 27.42 -12.27 -21.48
C GLY A 435 26.68 -12.08 -22.82
N THR A 436 25.61 -11.29 -22.81
CA THR A 436 24.82 -10.96 -24.02
C THR A 436 25.46 -9.79 -24.79
N PRO A 437 26.02 -9.98 -26.01
CA PRO A 437 26.92 -9.01 -26.67
C PRO A 437 26.42 -7.57 -26.75
N THR A 438 25.09 -7.36 -26.90
CA THR A 438 24.46 -6.04 -27.01
C THR A 438 24.55 -5.19 -25.75
N TYR A 439 24.70 -5.80 -24.58
CA TYR A 439 24.82 -5.12 -23.29
C TYR A 439 26.28 -5.11 -22.77
N THR A 440 27.19 -5.78 -23.48
CA THR A 440 28.55 -6.04 -23.01
C THR A 440 29.48 -4.88 -23.34
N ALA A 441 30.31 -4.49 -22.36
CA ALA A 441 31.27 -3.40 -22.53
C ALA A 441 32.37 -3.71 -23.58
N PRO A 442 32.89 -2.71 -24.31
CA PRO A 442 33.91 -2.92 -25.37
C PRO A 442 35.14 -3.68 -24.90
N GLU A 443 35.63 -3.39 -23.70
CA GLU A 443 36.80 -4.06 -23.14
C GLU A 443 36.55 -5.54 -22.82
N VAL A 444 35.29 -5.90 -22.52
CA VAL A 444 34.88 -7.29 -22.28
C VAL A 444 34.75 -8.04 -23.61
N LEU A 445 34.18 -7.40 -24.64
CA LEU A 445 34.10 -7.93 -26.01
C LEU A 445 35.49 -8.15 -26.64
N GLN A 446 36.44 -7.24 -26.38
CA GLN A 446 37.83 -7.35 -26.84
C GLN A 446 38.63 -8.45 -26.10
N GLY A 447 38.09 -8.97 -24.99
CA GLY A 447 38.76 -9.98 -24.17
C GLY A 447 39.93 -9.41 -23.34
N SER A 448 39.91 -8.10 -23.08
CA SER A 448 40.85 -7.39 -22.20
C SER A 448 40.52 -7.66 -20.72
N SER A 449 41.40 -7.25 -19.80
CA SER A 449 41.05 -7.23 -18.37
C SER A 449 40.00 -6.15 -18.09
N TYR A 450 38.97 -6.49 -17.32
CA TYR A 450 37.87 -5.59 -16.94
C TYR A 450 37.59 -5.66 -15.44
N ASP A 451 36.93 -4.63 -14.92
CA ASP A 451 36.57 -4.45 -13.51
C ASP A 451 35.06 -4.19 -13.36
N PHE A 452 34.64 -3.64 -12.20
CA PHE A 452 33.25 -3.28 -11.91
C PHE A 452 32.63 -2.31 -12.94
N LYS A 453 33.43 -1.56 -13.70
CA LYS A 453 32.95 -0.62 -14.73
C LYS A 453 32.31 -1.32 -15.92
N ALA A 454 32.51 -2.62 -16.07
CA ALA A 454 31.79 -3.42 -17.06
C ALA A 454 30.29 -3.48 -16.73
N ASP A 455 29.91 -3.68 -15.46
CA ASP A 455 28.49 -3.68 -15.05
C ASP A 455 27.87 -2.28 -15.19
N VAL A 456 28.64 -1.20 -14.93
CA VAL A 456 28.20 0.19 -15.13
C VAL A 456 27.81 0.43 -16.60
N TYR A 457 28.60 -0.12 -17.53
CA TYR A 457 28.30 -0.04 -18.95
C TYR A 457 27.02 -0.78 -19.30
N SER A 458 26.86 -2.02 -18.83
CA SER A 458 25.64 -2.81 -19.05
C SER A 458 24.39 -2.16 -18.44
N TYR A 459 24.56 -1.50 -17.29
CA TYR A 459 23.50 -0.73 -16.62
C TYR A 459 23.00 0.44 -17.49
N ALA A 460 23.86 1.09 -18.26
CA ALA A 460 23.46 2.18 -19.15
C ALA A 460 22.41 1.74 -20.19
N TYR A 461 22.54 0.52 -20.72
CA TYR A 461 21.59 -0.05 -21.67
C TYR A 461 20.27 -0.45 -21.02
N LEU A 462 20.32 -0.90 -19.75
CA LEU A 462 19.11 -1.10 -18.95
C LEU A 462 18.37 0.22 -18.73
N LEU A 463 19.09 1.27 -18.36
CA LEU A 463 18.53 2.59 -18.13
C LEU A 463 17.91 3.16 -19.41
N TRP A 464 18.62 3.07 -20.53
CA TRP A 464 18.10 3.43 -21.85
C TRP A 464 16.84 2.64 -22.21
N HIS A 465 16.82 1.33 -21.94
CA HIS A 465 15.63 0.50 -22.17
C HIS A 465 14.43 0.94 -21.31
N LEU A 466 14.66 1.29 -20.04
CA LEU A 466 13.61 1.80 -19.15
C LEU A 466 13.07 3.16 -19.58
N MET A 467 13.88 3.99 -20.22
CA MET A 467 13.47 5.31 -20.71
C MET A 467 12.63 5.21 -21.99
N TYR A 468 13.06 4.38 -22.95
CA TYR A 468 12.44 4.34 -24.28
C TYR A 468 11.50 3.14 -24.50
N LEU A 469 11.46 2.18 -23.56
CA LEU A 469 10.68 0.93 -23.66
C LEU A 469 10.92 0.15 -24.97
N ARG A 470 12.11 0.33 -25.56
CA ARG A 470 12.55 -0.31 -26.80
C ARG A 470 13.70 -1.25 -26.49
N LYS A 471 13.73 -2.43 -27.12
CA LYS A 471 14.91 -3.31 -27.02
C LYS A 471 16.09 -2.64 -27.73
N PRO A 472 17.29 -2.58 -27.12
CA PRO A 472 18.47 -2.03 -27.79
C PRO A 472 18.77 -2.90 -29.03
N MET A 473 18.53 -2.34 -30.22
CA MET A 473 18.77 -2.99 -31.50
C MET A 473 19.75 -2.17 -32.32
N TYR A 474 20.71 -2.86 -32.91
CA TYR A 474 21.64 -2.28 -33.87
C TYR A 474 21.29 -2.77 -35.27
N ASN A 475 21.01 -1.84 -36.17
CA ASN A 475 20.75 -2.19 -37.56
C ASN A 475 22.06 -2.62 -38.25
N ASN A 476 21.99 -3.66 -39.07
CA ASN A 476 23.09 -4.13 -39.95
C ASN A 476 24.34 -4.68 -39.22
N ILE A 477 24.20 -5.22 -38.01
CA ILE A 477 25.28 -5.96 -37.32
C ILE A 477 25.14 -7.45 -37.61
N ASN A 478 26.16 -8.05 -38.24
CA ASN A 478 26.16 -9.48 -38.58
C ASN A 478 27.15 -10.29 -37.74
N SER A 479 28.05 -9.63 -37.01
CA SER A 479 29.04 -10.28 -36.13
C SER A 479 29.29 -9.50 -34.83
N VAL A 480 29.85 -10.17 -33.82
CA VAL A 480 30.30 -9.52 -32.57
C VAL A 480 31.44 -8.52 -32.83
N GLN A 481 32.25 -8.75 -33.88
CA GLN A 481 33.31 -7.82 -34.28
C GLN A 481 32.72 -6.52 -34.85
N ASP A 482 31.66 -6.61 -35.65
CA ASP A 482 30.98 -5.43 -36.20
C ASP A 482 30.41 -4.56 -35.06
N LEU A 483 29.87 -5.19 -34.01
CA LEU A 483 29.39 -4.52 -32.81
C LEU A 483 30.53 -3.87 -32.02
N LEU A 484 31.65 -4.57 -31.87
CA LEU A 484 32.82 -4.01 -31.20
C LEU A 484 33.35 -2.78 -31.94
N ASP A 485 33.51 -2.85 -33.25
CA ASP A 485 34.02 -1.76 -34.09
C ASP A 485 33.07 -0.54 -34.04
N LEU A 486 31.75 -0.78 -34.10
CA LEU A 486 30.74 0.25 -33.98
C LEU A 486 30.80 0.96 -32.62
N VAL A 487 30.80 0.21 -31.52
CA VAL A 487 30.81 0.80 -30.18
C VAL A 487 32.16 1.47 -29.85
N GLN A 488 33.27 0.96 -30.40
CA GLN A 488 34.60 1.58 -30.28
C GLN A 488 34.71 2.90 -31.05
N SER A 489 33.98 3.05 -32.16
CA SER A 489 33.90 4.34 -32.89
C SER A 489 33.27 5.47 -32.07
N GLY A 490 32.68 5.14 -30.92
CA GLY A 490 31.94 6.07 -30.06
C GLY A 490 30.44 6.07 -30.30
N TYR A 491 29.95 5.28 -31.27
CA TYR A 491 28.52 5.16 -31.54
C TYR A 491 27.76 4.61 -30.32
N ARG A 492 26.63 5.25 -29.99
CA ARG A 492 25.67 4.83 -28.96
C ARG A 492 24.25 4.98 -29.49
N LEU A 493 23.28 4.36 -28.80
CA LEU A 493 21.87 4.48 -29.16
C LEU A 493 21.43 5.93 -28.99
N GLU A 494 20.56 6.38 -29.89
CA GLU A 494 20.04 7.75 -29.85
C GLU A 494 19.19 7.95 -28.59
N CYS A 495 19.43 9.05 -27.90
CA CYS A 495 18.58 9.52 -26.81
C CYS A 495 17.76 10.70 -27.34
N GLU A 496 16.49 10.47 -27.69
CA GLU A 496 15.56 11.53 -28.09
C GLU A 496 15.28 12.45 -26.89
N GLU A 497 15.33 13.78 -27.06
CA GLU A 497 14.96 14.77 -26.03
C GLU A 497 13.45 14.66 -25.72
N GLN A 498 13.11 14.39 -24.46
CA GLN A 498 11.73 14.33 -23.95
C GLN A 498 11.76 14.83 -22.50
N ALA A 499 10.65 15.44 -22.02
CA ALA A 499 10.37 15.97 -20.67
C ALA A 499 11.52 16.01 -19.63
N ASN A 500 11.71 17.15 -18.94
CA ASN A 500 12.80 17.49 -18.00
C ASN A 500 13.42 16.39 -17.06
N ILE A 501 12.72 15.32 -16.67
CA ILE A 501 13.30 14.18 -15.91
C ILE A 501 14.27 13.37 -16.74
N LEU A 502 13.89 13.14 -18.00
CA LEU A 502 14.61 12.23 -18.87
C LEU A 502 15.98 12.80 -19.21
N ASP A 503 16.15 14.13 -19.30
CA ASP A 503 17.43 14.78 -19.60
C ASP A 503 18.54 14.44 -18.59
N GLN A 504 18.24 14.46 -17.29
CA GLN A 504 19.22 14.08 -16.26
C GLN A 504 19.52 12.57 -16.29
N LEU A 505 18.53 11.74 -16.66
CA LEU A 505 18.78 10.31 -16.89
C LEU A 505 19.64 10.09 -18.14
N ILE A 506 19.45 10.88 -19.20
CA ILE A 506 20.28 10.87 -20.41
C ILE A 506 21.74 11.17 -20.06
N GLU A 507 22.00 12.14 -19.18
CA GLU A 507 23.36 12.43 -18.69
C GLU A 507 23.98 11.22 -17.98
N ILE A 508 23.22 10.55 -17.11
CA ILE A 508 23.67 9.34 -16.41
C ILE A 508 23.96 8.21 -17.41
N VAL A 509 23.07 7.97 -18.38
CA VAL A 509 23.30 6.99 -19.47
C VAL A 509 24.59 7.32 -20.20
N ASN A 510 24.78 8.59 -20.58
CA ASN A 510 25.94 9.08 -21.33
C ASN A 510 27.27 8.88 -20.60
N GLN A 511 27.27 9.09 -19.29
CA GLN A 511 28.44 8.81 -18.46
C GLN A 511 28.68 7.31 -18.27
N CYS A 512 27.62 6.52 -18.09
CA CYS A 512 27.72 5.09 -17.79
C CYS A 512 28.23 4.26 -18.98
N TRP A 513 27.85 4.58 -20.23
CA TRP A 513 28.31 3.85 -21.41
C TRP A 513 29.55 4.46 -22.09
N ALA A 514 30.34 5.30 -21.42
CA ALA A 514 31.56 5.88 -22.00
C ALA A 514 32.53 4.79 -22.51
N THR A 515 33.16 5.00 -23.67
CA THR A 515 34.07 4.00 -24.27
C THR A 515 35.24 3.66 -23.36
N LYS A 516 35.81 4.65 -22.65
CA LYS A 516 36.89 4.44 -21.68
C LYS A 516 36.30 4.08 -20.30
N PRO A 517 36.62 2.91 -19.72
CA PRO A 517 36.10 2.51 -18.40
C PRO A 517 36.43 3.48 -17.27
N SER A 518 37.60 4.13 -17.33
CA SER A 518 38.07 5.08 -16.32
C SER A 518 37.22 6.34 -16.19
N VAL A 519 36.43 6.67 -17.22
CA VAL A 519 35.56 7.85 -17.26
C VAL A 519 34.16 7.53 -16.72
N ARG A 520 33.77 6.26 -16.71
CA ARG A 520 32.45 5.84 -16.20
C ARG A 520 32.39 6.11 -14.69
N PRO A 521 31.24 6.51 -14.12
CA PRO A 521 31.07 6.69 -12.67
C PRO A 521 31.14 5.35 -11.93
N THR A 522 31.27 5.37 -10.60
CA THR A 522 31.01 4.15 -9.80
C THR A 522 29.51 3.95 -9.66
N MET A 523 29.06 2.71 -9.42
CA MET A 523 27.63 2.48 -9.16
C MET A 523 27.14 3.18 -7.89
N GLU A 524 28.03 3.46 -6.93
CA GLU A 524 27.73 4.31 -5.77
C GLU A 524 27.43 5.75 -6.19
N ASN A 525 28.25 6.36 -7.06
CA ASN A 525 27.98 7.70 -7.57
C ASN A 525 26.70 7.75 -8.43
N VAL A 526 26.43 6.71 -9.22
CA VAL A 526 25.18 6.59 -9.99
C VAL A 526 23.98 6.52 -9.04
N LEU A 527 24.08 5.71 -7.98
CA LEU A 527 23.03 5.56 -6.97
C LEU A 527 22.77 6.88 -6.23
N ASP A 528 23.81 7.61 -5.85
CA ASP A 528 23.70 8.92 -5.21
C ASP A 528 23.02 9.93 -6.14
N ASN A 529 23.43 10.00 -7.41
CA ASN A 529 22.79 10.88 -8.39
C ASN A 529 21.30 10.57 -8.55
N LEU A 530 20.94 9.29 -8.69
CA LEU A 530 19.53 8.86 -8.76
C LEU A 530 18.76 9.16 -7.46
N TYR A 531 19.40 9.01 -6.30
CA TYR A 531 18.80 9.37 -5.01
C TYR A 531 18.51 10.87 -4.92
N PHE A 532 19.46 11.73 -5.31
CA PHE A 532 19.26 13.17 -5.31
C PHE A 532 18.20 13.60 -6.33
N MET A 533 18.16 12.96 -7.51
CA MET A 533 17.09 13.17 -8.48
C MET A 533 15.72 12.80 -7.91
N MET A 534 15.59 11.63 -7.28
CA MET A 534 14.34 11.21 -6.61
C MET A 534 13.94 12.19 -5.52
N LYS A 535 14.88 12.61 -4.67
CA LYS A 535 14.63 13.57 -3.58
C LYS A 535 14.24 14.95 -4.12
N ARG A 536 14.88 15.41 -5.19
CA ARG A 536 14.56 16.69 -5.85
C ARG A 536 13.18 16.62 -6.49
N TYR A 537 12.81 15.50 -7.12
CA TYR A 537 11.48 15.32 -7.67
C TYR A 537 10.37 15.31 -6.61
N MET A 538 10.61 14.65 -5.48
CA MET A 538 9.70 14.70 -4.33
C MET A 538 9.59 16.12 -3.75
N ASN A 539 10.65 16.93 -3.82
CA ASN A 539 10.70 18.29 -3.26
C ASN A 539 10.29 19.40 -4.26
N GLU A 540 10.46 19.26 -5.57
CA GLU A 540 10.04 20.23 -6.59
C GLU A 540 8.53 20.14 -6.86
N GLY A 541 7.93 18.96 -6.63
CA GLY A 541 6.48 18.82 -6.51
C GLY A 541 5.86 19.61 -5.33
N LEU A 542 6.69 20.07 -4.39
CA LEU A 542 6.32 20.90 -3.24
C LEU A 542 6.46 22.42 -3.50
N HIS A 543 7.06 22.86 -4.63
CA HIS A 543 7.34 24.29 -4.90
C HIS A 543 6.62 24.87 -6.13
N LEU A 544 5.82 24.09 -6.86
CA LEU A 544 4.88 24.58 -7.88
C LEU A 544 3.42 24.69 -7.36
N ARG A 545 3.24 24.92 -6.06
CA ARG A 545 1.95 25.28 -5.47
C ARG A 545 2.09 26.51 -4.56
#